data_AF-A0A6M1SZ19-F1
#
_entry.id   AF-A0A6M1SZ19-F1
#
_cell.length_a   1.000
_cell.length_b   1.000
_cell.length_c   1.000
_cell.angle_alpha   90.00
_cell.angle_beta   90.00
_cell.angle_gamma   90.00
#
_symmetry.space_group_name_H-M   'P 1'
#
loop_
_entity.id
_entity.type
_entity.pdbx_description
1 polymer ?
#
loop_
_entity_poly.entity_id
_entity_poly.type
_entity_poly.pdbx_seq_one_letter_code
_entity_poly.pdbx_strand_id
1 'polypeptide(L)'
;MKLFKKCITAVVVSLFLIGAVSNVEAQDKRTAIKTYNKALESAQNGQLEQAINLFNQVMTQAENLGEEGKDILERSQKKLPQVHYQLALQKYKAFQSDQKLEKLDAAISQFRNTKDMAAKYNDQRRAKKAEGIVTKLMYSKALVYYKQQNYQDALATLDKVIERNANYAKAYYQKGIVMKKVDSKNIDDAIAQFDKAIEIAEKLGENGTATRAKESAHDQLVYQGAQDISNENFERATNLLNQALKYDSTSPDAYFRLAEAHNNLQNWQQAANNAKKGLDYEKGGKTEKAKIYFELATAYKGLGQKENACSAFSNAAYGSFKSPAEHQMEYELKCESATN
;
A
#
# COMPACT_ATOMS: atom_id res chain seq x y z
N MET A 1 69.88 29.75 50.91
CA MET A 1 68.90 28.80 51.49
C MET A 1 67.41 29.18 51.31
N LYS A 2 67.04 30.47 51.20
CA LYS A 2 65.62 30.89 51.01
C LYS A 2 65.04 30.62 49.61
N LEU A 3 65.85 30.61 48.55
CA LEU A 3 65.43 30.31 47.17
C LEU A 3 65.11 28.82 46.95
N PHE A 4 65.83 27.90 47.60
CA PHE A 4 65.63 26.46 47.48
C PHE A 4 64.30 25.98 48.11
N LYS A 5 63.86 26.61 49.21
CA LYS A 5 62.57 26.30 49.85
C LYS A 5 61.36 26.68 49.00
N LYS A 6 61.43 27.77 48.22
CA LYS A 6 60.34 28.22 47.33
C LYS A 6 60.14 27.31 46.11
N CYS A 7 61.21 26.76 45.52
CA CYS A 7 61.10 25.78 44.43
C CYS A 7 60.48 24.45 44.91
N ILE A 8 60.84 23.97 46.10
CA ILE A 8 60.26 22.71 46.63
C ILE A 8 58.76 22.86 46.92
N THR A 9 58.31 24.02 47.43
CA THR A 9 56.87 24.26 47.67
C THR A 9 56.09 24.33 46.37
N ALA A 10 56.63 24.98 45.33
CA ALA A 10 55.99 25.01 44.01
C ALA A 10 55.88 23.61 43.39
N VAL A 11 56.94 22.79 43.47
CA VAL A 11 56.95 21.41 42.94
C VAL A 11 55.98 20.49 43.69
N VAL A 12 55.91 20.57 45.03
CA VAL A 12 54.97 19.77 45.84
C VAL A 12 53.53 20.19 45.61
N VAL A 13 53.23 21.49 45.47
CA VAL A 13 51.88 21.97 45.13
C VAL A 13 51.48 21.54 43.73
N SER A 14 52.39 21.58 42.74
CA SER A 14 52.10 21.05 41.40
C SER A 14 51.88 19.54 41.39
N LEU A 15 52.66 18.76 42.16
CA LEU A 15 52.47 17.30 42.27
C LEU A 15 51.16 16.93 42.99
N PHE A 16 50.76 17.70 44.01
CA PHE A 16 49.46 17.53 44.68
C PHE A 16 48.29 17.90 43.78
N LEU A 17 48.41 18.99 43.00
CA LEU A 17 47.38 19.39 42.03
C LEU A 17 47.24 18.34 40.91
N ILE A 18 48.36 17.81 40.39
CA ILE A 18 48.35 16.73 39.40
C ILE A 18 47.72 15.45 39.99
N GLY A 19 48.07 15.06 41.21
CA GLY A 19 47.50 13.89 41.89
C GLY A 19 46.02 14.01 42.24
N ALA A 20 45.56 15.22 42.56
CA ALA A 20 44.14 15.50 42.83
C ALA A 20 43.29 15.43 41.54
N VAL A 21 43.80 15.98 40.43
CA VAL A 21 43.12 15.92 39.12
C VAL A 21 43.00 14.48 38.64
N SER A 22 44.07 13.67 38.73
CA SER A 22 44.03 12.26 38.33
C SER A 22 43.04 11.40 39.14
N ASN A 23 42.80 11.74 40.41
CA ASN A 23 41.85 11.01 41.26
C ASN A 23 40.39 11.34 40.92
N VAL A 24 40.09 12.59 40.54
CA VAL A 24 38.76 13.01 40.10
C VAL A 24 38.42 12.38 38.75
N GLU A 25 39.34 12.41 37.79
CA GLU A 25 39.18 11.79 36.47
C GLU A 25 38.92 10.27 36.57
N ALA A 26 39.65 9.57 37.46
CA ALA A 26 39.44 8.15 37.72
C ALA A 26 38.06 7.85 38.34
N GLN A 27 37.51 8.76 39.16
CA GLN A 27 36.19 8.63 39.76
C GLN A 27 35.07 8.87 38.75
N ASP A 28 35.25 9.85 37.85
CA ASP A 28 34.30 10.16 36.79
C ASP A 28 34.22 9.02 35.76
N LYS A 29 35.36 8.40 35.43
CA LYS A 29 35.41 7.20 34.59
C LYS A 29 34.67 6.00 35.19
N ARG A 30 34.85 5.73 36.48
CA ARG A 30 34.11 4.66 37.19
C ARG A 30 32.61 4.93 37.16
N THR A 31 32.22 6.20 37.30
CA THR A 31 30.83 6.63 37.23
C THR A 31 30.23 6.36 35.85
N ALA A 32 30.94 6.72 34.77
CA ALA A 32 30.52 6.43 33.40
C ALA A 32 30.31 4.92 33.14
N ILE A 33 31.26 4.08 33.58
CA ILE A 33 31.15 2.61 33.47
C ILE A 33 29.94 2.07 34.23
N LYS A 34 29.70 2.58 35.46
CA LYS A 34 28.54 2.17 36.26
C LYS A 34 27.23 2.56 35.58
N THR A 35 27.12 3.77 35.02
CA THR A 35 25.95 4.23 34.27
C THR A 35 25.73 3.37 33.02
N TYR A 36 26.80 3.02 32.30
CA TYR A 36 26.74 2.16 31.11
C TYR A 36 26.23 0.75 31.42
N ASN A 37 26.71 0.14 32.49
CA ASN A 37 26.23 -1.17 32.91
C ASN A 37 24.75 -1.14 33.30
N LYS A 38 24.29 -0.08 33.99
CA LYS A 38 22.87 0.14 34.27
C LYS A 38 22.06 0.32 32.98
N ALA A 39 22.59 1.01 31.98
CA ALA A 39 21.92 1.18 30.68
C ALA A 39 21.71 -0.17 29.98
N LEU A 40 22.73 -1.05 30.02
CA LEU A 40 22.63 -2.40 29.49
C LEU A 40 21.62 -3.26 30.24
N GLU A 41 21.63 -3.21 31.56
CA GLU A 41 20.68 -3.93 32.42
C GLU A 41 19.24 -3.49 32.16
N SER A 42 18.97 -2.17 32.15
CA SER A 42 17.65 -1.63 31.79
C SER A 42 17.22 -2.09 30.40
N ALA A 43 18.12 -2.14 29.42
CA ALA A 43 17.79 -2.61 28.08
C ALA A 43 17.44 -4.12 28.06
N GLN A 44 18.19 -4.94 28.81
CA GLN A 44 17.92 -6.38 28.94
C GLN A 44 16.58 -6.66 29.61
N ASN A 45 16.22 -5.85 30.61
CA ASN A 45 14.95 -5.95 31.33
C ASN A 45 13.75 -5.34 30.59
N GLY A 46 13.95 -4.85 29.35
CA GLY A 46 12.88 -4.25 28.55
C GLY A 46 12.48 -2.83 28.97
N GLN A 47 13.22 -2.21 29.90
CA GLN A 47 13.05 -0.81 30.32
C GLN A 47 13.75 0.12 29.31
N LEU A 48 13.31 0.08 28.06
CA LEU A 48 14.06 0.62 26.92
C LEU A 48 14.15 2.15 26.92
N GLU A 49 13.11 2.86 27.39
CA GLU A 49 13.14 4.33 27.53
C GLU A 49 14.15 4.76 28.60
N GLN A 50 14.19 4.04 29.74
CA GLN A 50 15.20 4.27 30.77
C GLN A 50 16.60 3.98 30.25
N ALA A 51 16.78 2.88 29.51
CA ALA A 51 18.06 2.53 28.91
C ALA A 51 18.57 3.62 27.95
N ILE A 52 17.70 4.18 27.10
CA ILE A 52 18.05 5.29 26.20
C ILE A 52 18.54 6.50 27.00
N ASN A 53 17.83 6.90 28.05
CA ASN A 53 18.23 8.01 28.91
C ASN A 53 19.59 7.77 29.57
N LEU A 54 19.84 6.55 30.06
CA LEU A 54 21.12 6.17 30.65
C LEU A 54 22.24 6.16 29.61
N PHE A 55 22.02 5.69 28.38
CA PHE A 55 23.02 5.78 27.32
C PHE A 55 23.37 7.23 26.96
N ASN A 56 22.38 8.14 26.90
CA ASN A 56 22.64 9.57 26.68
C ASN A 56 23.45 10.19 27.83
N GLN A 57 23.16 9.79 29.07
CA GLN A 57 23.94 10.19 30.23
C GLN A 57 25.38 9.69 30.14
N VAL A 58 25.61 8.43 29.73
CA VAL A 58 26.95 7.89 29.51
C VAL A 58 27.70 8.69 28.45
N MET A 59 27.05 9.05 27.33
CA MET A 59 27.71 9.84 26.29
C MET A 59 28.16 11.21 26.83
N THR A 60 27.31 11.88 27.60
CA THR A 60 27.66 13.17 28.24
C THR A 60 28.84 13.01 29.22
N GLN A 61 28.83 11.95 30.04
CA GLN A 61 29.92 11.65 30.96
C GLN A 61 31.23 11.33 30.23
N ALA A 62 31.13 10.60 29.11
CA ALA A 62 32.27 10.18 28.32
C ALA A 62 32.90 11.34 27.55
N GLU A 63 32.09 12.27 27.04
CA GLU A 63 32.57 13.51 26.39
C GLU A 63 33.38 14.38 27.36
N ASN A 64 32.95 14.48 28.63
CA ASN A 64 33.69 15.21 29.67
C ASN A 64 35.04 14.58 30.03
N LEU A 65 35.20 13.27 29.79
CA LEU A 65 36.44 12.53 30.06
C LEU A 65 37.46 12.61 28.92
N GLY A 66 37.12 13.23 27.78
CA GLY A 66 38.00 13.31 26.62
C GLY A 66 38.45 11.94 26.12
N GLU A 67 39.76 11.76 25.90
CA GLU A 67 40.32 10.51 25.38
C GLU A 67 40.05 9.29 26.27
N GLU A 68 39.93 9.48 27.59
CA GLU A 68 39.63 8.37 28.51
C GLU A 68 38.20 7.83 28.38
N GLY A 69 37.28 8.67 27.92
CA GLY A 69 35.88 8.33 27.69
C GLY A 69 35.60 7.73 26.30
N LYS A 70 36.59 7.73 25.40
CA LYS A 70 36.37 7.40 23.99
C LYS A 70 35.78 6.01 23.75
N ASP A 71 36.33 4.97 24.39
CA ASP A 71 35.83 3.60 24.23
C ASP A 71 34.37 3.46 24.68
N ILE A 72 33.99 4.04 25.84
CA ILE A 72 32.63 3.92 26.35
C ILE A 72 31.63 4.80 25.59
N LEU A 73 32.10 5.93 25.06
CA LEU A 73 31.36 6.77 24.13
C LEU A 73 31.01 5.96 22.87
N GLU A 74 32.01 5.39 22.20
CA GLU A 74 31.84 4.58 20.98
C GLU A 74 30.89 3.39 21.22
N ARG A 75 31.05 2.68 22.34
CA ARG A 75 30.14 1.58 22.72
C ARG A 75 28.70 2.04 22.91
N SER A 76 28.50 3.18 23.58
CA SER A 76 27.17 3.77 23.81
C SER A 76 26.52 4.21 22.50
N GLN A 77 27.28 4.89 21.64
CA GLN A 77 26.85 5.30 20.30
C GLN A 77 26.44 4.10 19.43
N LYS A 78 27.18 2.98 19.51
CA LYS A 78 26.84 1.74 18.80
C LYS A 78 25.60 1.04 19.37
N LYS A 79 25.37 1.14 20.68
CA LYS A 79 24.25 0.47 21.36
C LYS A 79 22.94 1.24 21.22
N LEU A 80 23.00 2.56 21.26
CA LEU A 80 21.83 3.43 21.30
C LEU A 80 20.82 3.17 20.16
N PRO A 81 21.22 3.06 18.87
CA PRO A 81 20.25 2.78 17.81
C PRO A 81 19.67 1.35 17.89
N GLN A 82 20.35 0.40 18.54
CA GLN A 82 19.80 -0.94 18.79
C GLN A 82 18.65 -0.87 19.79
N VAL A 83 18.83 -0.08 20.86
CA VAL A 83 17.80 0.10 21.90
C VAL A 83 16.60 0.86 21.35
N HIS A 84 16.81 1.90 20.54
CA HIS A 84 15.72 2.55 19.82
C HIS A 84 14.94 1.58 18.94
N TYR A 85 15.63 0.69 18.21
CA TYR A 85 14.97 -0.32 17.37
C TYR A 85 14.16 -1.32 18.21
N GLN A 86 14.67 -1.75 19.36
CA GLN A 86 13.92 -2.59 20.30
C GLN A 86 12.66 -1.88 20.81
N LEU A 87 12.76 -0.59 21.15
CA LEU A 87 11.63 0.19 21.63
C LEU A 87 10.59 0.37 20.51
N ALA A 88 11.04 0.62 19.28
CA ALA A 88 10.16 0.69 18.12
C ALA A 88 9.39 -0.61 17.89
N LEU A 89 10.06 -1.77 18.02
CA LEU A 89 9.39 -3.08 17.95
C LEU A 89 8.40 -3.29 19.10
N GLN A 90 8.73 -2.86 20.32
CA GLN A 90 7.80 -2.93 21.45
C GLN A 90 6.54 -2.11 21.21
N LYS A 91 6.69 -0.86 20.71
CA LYS A 91 5.54 -0.02 20.36
C LYS A 91 4.75 -0.60 19.18
N TYR A 92 5.42 -1.19 18.20
CA TYR A 92 4.73 -1.90 17.11
C TYR A 92 3.93 -3.11 17.60
N LYS A 93 4.46 -3.90 18.53
CA LYS A 93 3.73 -4.99 19.17
C LYS A 93 2.49 -4.49 19.90
N ALA A 94 2.58 -3.36 20.60
CA ALA A 94 1.42 -2.73 21.24
C ALA A 94 0.34 -2.33 20.23
N PHE A 95 0.73 -1.78 19.08
CA PHE A 95 -0.20 -1.55 17.97
C PHE A 95 -0.84 -2.85 17.46
N GLN A 96 -0.08 -3.93 17.30
CA GLN A 96 -0.64 -5.20 16.84
C GLN A 96 -1.72 -5.75 17.77
N SER A 97 -1.62 -5.50 19.07
CA SER A 97 -2.61 -5.93 20.06
C SER A 97 -3.86 -5.05 20.10
N ASP A 98 -3.71 -3.72 20.07
CA ASP A 98 -4.82 -2.77 20.29
C ASP A 98 -5.41 -2.23 18.98
N GLN A 99 -4.67 -2.31 17.87
CA GLN A 99 -5.03 -1.80 16.53
C GLN A 99 -5.40 -0.30 16.48
N LYS A 100 -5.05 0.47 17.52
CA LYS A 100 -5.30 1.92 17.60
C LYS A 100 -4.28 2.74 16.79
N LEU A 101 -4.77 3.78 16.13
CA LEU A 101 -3.98 4.70 15.31
C LEU A 101 -2.86 5.39 16.11
N GLU A 102 -3.15 5.81 17.36
CA GLU A 102 -2.16 6.40 18.28
C GLU A 102 -0.95 5.47 18.50
N LYS A 103 -1.19 4.16 18.64
CA LYS A 103 -0.10 3.17 18.82
C LYS A 103 0.70 2.98 17.54
N LEU A 104 0.04 3.02 16.38
CA LEU A 104 0.71 2.97 15.09
C LEU A 104 1.62 4.20 14.91
N ASP A 105 1.12 5.38 15.27
CA ASP A 105 1.89 6.63 15.19
C ASP A 105 3.08 6.62 16.14
N ALA A 106 2.91 6.11 17.36
CA ALA A 106 4.00 5.92 18.31
C ALA A 106 5.08 4.96 17.76
N ALA A 107 4.68 3.87 17.10
CA ALA A 107 5.61 2.94 16.46
C ALA A 107 6.35 3.58 15.28
N ILE A 108 5.65 4.28 14.39
CA ILE A 108 6.24 5.01 13.25
C ILE A 108 7.27 6.04 13.76
N SER A 109 6.89 6.83 14.76
CA SER A 109 7.77 7.84 15.36
C SER A 109 9.05 7.20 15.91
N GLN A 110 8.96 6.07 16.60
CA GLN A 110 10.15 5.42 17.14
C GLN A 110 11.01 4.73 16.09
N PHE A 111 10.45 4.23 14.99
CA PHE A 111 11.27 3.78 13.86
C PHE A 111 11.98 4.93 13.16
N ARG A 112 11.38 6.13 13.08
CA ARG A 112 12.08 7.34 12.61
C ARG A 112 13.24 7.72 13.52
N ASN A 113 13.02 7.77 14.84
CA ASN A 113 14.10 7.99 15.81
C ASN A 113 15.23 6.96 15.67
N THR A 114 14.86 5.70 15.47
CA THR A 114 15.84 4.63 15.22
C THR A 114 16.67 4.91 13.98
N LYS A 115 16.04 5.36 12.88
CA LYS A 115 16.75 5.73 11.66
C LYS A 115 17.71 6.87 11.91
N ASP A 116 17.25 7.93 12.55
CA ASP A 116 18.04 9.15 12.74
C ASP A 116 19.24 8.87 13.65
N MET A 117 19.05 8.12 14.74
CA MET A 117 20.14 7.68 15.60
C MET A 117 21.09 6.71 14.88
N ALA A 118 20.56 5.77 14.09
CA ALA A 118 21.38 4.85 13.33
C ALA A 118 22.24 5.58 12.29
N ALA A 119 21.68 6.57 11.59
CA ALA A 119 22.41 7.41 10.65
C ALA A 119 23.49 8.24 11.36
N LYS A 120 23.15 8.88 12.50
CA LYS A 120 24.07 9.67 13.32
C LYS A 120 25.31 8.88 13.75
N TYR A 121 25.14 7.61 14.09
CA TYR A 121 26.21 6.74 14.59
C TYR A 121 26.65 5.68 13.56
N ASN A 122 26.53 5.99 12.27
CA ASN A 122 27.05 5.20 11.14
C ASN A 122 26.55 3.74 11.05
N ASP A 123 25.37 3.43 11.61
CA ASP A 123 24.69 2.14 11.41
C ASP A 123 23.72 2.19 10.23
N GLN A 124 24.29 2.31 9.02
CA GLN A 124 23.52 2.47 7.78
C GLN A 124 22.56 1.30 7.51
N ARG A 125 22.96 0.08 7.91
CA ARG A 125 22.10 -1.11 7.77
C ARG A 125 20.82 -0.96 8.59
N ARG A 126 20.92 -0.51 9.85
CA ARG A 126 19.74 -0.30 10.70
C ARG A 126 18.93 0.90 10.25
N ALA A 127 19.58 1.98 9.80
CA ALA A 127 18.89 3.15 9.25
C ALA A 127 18.00 2.76 8.05
N LYS A 128 18.57 2.05 7.06
CA LYS A 128 17.82 1.55 5.89
C LYS A 128 16.70 0.59 6.28
N LYS A 129 16.95 -0.31 7.24
CA LYS A 129 15.93 -1.23 7.75
C LYS A 129 14.77 -0.49 8.42
N ALA A 130 15.08 0.51 9.25
CA ALA A 130 14.08 1.32 9.94
C ALA A 130 13.25 2.14 8.96
N GLU A 131 13.86 2.78 7.95
CA GLU A 131 13.12 3.50 6.91
C GLU A 131 12.17 2.58 6.14
N GLY A 132 12.64 1.39 5.73
CA GLY A 132 11.77 0.41 5.06
C GLY A 132 10.58 -0.06 5.91
N ILE A 133 10.74 -0.10 7.24
CA ILE A 133 9.63 -0.38 8.17
C ILE A 133 8.70 0.83 8.27
N VAL A 134 9.23 2.05 8.37
CA VAL A 134 8.42 3.29 8.36
C VAL A 134 7.52 3.34 7.13
N THR A 135 8.05 3.08 5.93
CA THR A 135 7.26 3.03 4.69
C THR A 135 6.11 2.04 4.78
N LYS A 136 6.38 0.81 5.29
CA LYS A 136 5.34 -0.22 5.46
C LYS A 136 4.29 0.17 6.48
N LEU A 137 4.68 0.76 7.60
CA LEU A 137 3.75 1.20 8.64
C LEU A 137 2.91 2.40 8.20
N MET A 138 3.50 3.33 7.44
CA MET A 138 2.76 4.42 6.82
C MET A 138 1.73 3.90 5.81
N TYR A 139 2.08 2.90 5.01
CA TYR A 139 1.10 2.22 4.16
C TYR A 139 -0.03 1.58 4.99
N SER A 140 0.29 0.87 6.07
CA SER A 140 -0.73 0.36 7.00
C SER A 140 -1.60 1.47 7.60
N LYS A 141 -1.02 2.64 7.89
CA LYS A 141 -1.75 3.81 8.38
C LYS A 141 -2.77 4.30 7.35
N ALA A 142 -2.38 4.38 6.07
CA ALA A 142 -3.31 4.71 4.99
C ALA A 142 -4.47 3.71 4.87
N LEU A 143 -4.21 2.41 5.07
CA LEU A 143 -5.26 1.38 5.09
C LEU A 143 -6.23 1.56 6.27
N VAL A 144 -5.72 1.97 7.44
CA VAL A 144 -6.58 2.28 8.59
C VAL A 144 -7.47 3.48 8.28
N TYR A 145 -6.92 4.56 7.73
CA TYR A 145 -7.71 5.71 7.30
C TYR A 145 -8.77 5.35 6.26
N TYR A 146 -8.41 4.55 5.26
CA TYR A 146 -9.38 4.05 4.27
C TYR A 146 -10.53 3.26 4.92
N LYS A 147 -10.23 2.38 5.87
CA LYS A 147 -11.26 1.62 6.61
C LYS A 147 -12.16 2.52 7.46
N GLN A 148 -11.61 3.61 7.99
CA GLN A 148 -12.35 4.65 8.71
C GLN A 148 -13.09 5.62 7.77
N GLN A 149 -13.05 5.39 6.45
CA GLN A 149 -13.59 6.28 5.42
C GLN A 149 -12.99 7.70 5.43
N ASN A 150 -11.84 7.87 6.09
CA ASN A 150 -11.09 9.12 6.07
C ASN A 150 -10.19 9.15 4.83
N TYR A 151 -10.81 9.39 3.67
CA TYR A 151 -10.13 9.25 2.39
C TYR A 151 -9.06 10.31 2.14
N GLN A 152 -9.23 11.53 2.65
CA GLN A 152 -8.24 12.60 2.47
C GLN A 152 -6.95 12.29 3.21
N ASP A 153 -7.03 11.84 4.47
CA ASP A 153 -5.84 11.43 5.22
C ASP A 153 -5.20 10.16 4.64
N ALA A 154 -6.02 9.25 4.08
CA ALA A 154 -5.50 8.08 3.37
C ALA A 154 -4.67 8.49 2.13
N LEU A 155 -5.19 9.39 1.28
CA LEU A 155 -4.48 9.91 0.10
C LEU A 155 -3.21 10.63 0.50
N ALA A 156 -3.28 11.59 1.43
CA ALA A 156 -2.10 12.33 1.90
C ALA A 156 -1.04 11.40 2.51
N THR A 157 -1.44 10.31 3.16
CA THR A 157 -0.51 9.31 3.70
C THR A 157 0.11 8.48 2.59
N LEU A 158 -0.66 8.08 1.57
CA LEU A 158 -0.17 7.34 0.40
C LEU A 158 0.83 8.17 -0.42
N ASP A 159 0.58 9.46 -0.59
CA ASP A 159 1.51 10.37 -1.25
C ASP A 159 2.86 10.40 -0.54
N LYS A 160 2.86 10.48 0.79
CA LYS A 160 4.09 10.39 1.60
C LYS A 160 4.77 9.02 1.52
N VAL A 161 4.03 7.93 1.26
CA VAL A 161 4.61 6.60 1.03
C VAL A 161 5.31 6.56 -0.33
N ILE A 162 4.66 7.10 -1.36
CA ILE A 162 5.18 7.18 -2.74
C ILE A 162 6.42 8.08 -2.82
N GLU A 163 6.39 9.24 -2.17
CA GLU A 163 7.55 10.15 -2.08
C GLU A 163 8.78 9.46 -1.49
N ARG A 164 8.58 8.62 -0.47
CA ARG A 164 9.65 7.87 0.20
C ARG A 164 10.13 6.67 -0.60
N ASN A 165 9.22 6.02 -1.31
CA ASN A 165 9.52 4.85 -2.11
C ASN A 165 8.61 4.83 -3.34
N ALA A 166 9.11 5.43 -4.41
CA ALA A 166 8.42 5.47 -5.69
C ALA A 166 8.22 4.07 -6.32
N ASN A 167 8.90 3.04 -5.82
CA ASN A 167 8.75 1.64 -6.24
C ASN A 167 7.78 0.85 -5.34
N TYR A 168 6.98 1.51 -4.49
CA TYR A 168 6.02 0.83 -3.62
C TYR A 168 4.68 0.61 -4.34
N ALA A 169 4.60 -0.37 -5.25
CA ALA A 169 3.44 -0.63 -6.11
C ALA A 169 2.10 -0.67 -5.36
N LYS A 170 2.08 -1.25 -4.14
CA LYS A 170 0.89 -1.33 -3.28
C LYS A 170 0.32 0.03 -2.90
N ALA A 171 1.14 1.08 -2.79
CA ALA A 171 0.65 2.43 -2.48
C ALA A 171 -0.11 3.02 -3.66
N TYR A 172 0.38 2.89 -4.89
CA TYR A 172 -0.33 3.32 -6.09
C TYR A 172 -1.65 2.57 -6.25
N TYR A 173 -1.63 1.24 -6.10
CA TYR A 173 -2.85 0.43 -6.12
C TYR A 173 -3.87 0.93 -5.10
N GLN A 174 -3.46 1.10 -3.84
CA GLN A 174 -4.36 1.58 -2.80
C GLN A 174 -4.84 3.01 -3.05
N LYS A 175 -4.01 3.87 -3.66
CA LYS A 175 -4.37 5.24 -4.02
C LYS A 175 -5.49 5.25 -5.06
N GLY A 176 -5.42 4.39 -6.08
CA GLY A 176 -6.51 4.21 -7.05
C GLY A 176 -7.81 3.75 -6.38
N ILE A 177 -7.74 2.81 -5.43
CA ILE A 177 -8.91 2.37 -4.66
C ILE A 177 -9.54 3.50 -3.83
N VAL A 178 -8.71 4.34 -3.22
CA VAL A 178 -9.18 5.48 -2.40
C VAL A 178 -9.77 6.57 -3.30
N MET A 179 -9.13 6.88 -4.43
CA MET A 179 -9.63 7.88 -5.41
C MET A 179 -11.03 7.52 -5.91
N LYS A 180 -11.27 6.24 -6.24
CA LYS A 180 -12.60 5.74 -6.60
C LYS A 180 -13.67 6.01 -5.53
N LYS A 181 -13.29 6.02 -4.24
CA LYS A 181 -14.22 6.32 -3.15
C LYS A 181 -14.47 7.81 -2.97
N VAL A 182 -13.51 8.65 -3.36
CA VAL A 182 -13.64 10.12 -3.30
C VAL A 182 -14.48 10.63 -4.46
N ASP A 183 -14.20 10.15 -5.67
CA ASP A 183 -14.96 10.48 -6.87
C ASP A 183 -15.13 9.22 -7.71
N SER A 184 -16.36 8.70 -7.76
CA SER A 184 -16.68 7.51 -8.53
C SER A 184 -16.90 7.80 -10.02
N LYS A 185 -17.06 9.06 -10.42
CA LYS A 185 -17.32 9.47 -11.80
C LYS A 185 -16.02 9.80 -12.54
N ASN A 186 -15.09 10.47 -11.86
CA ASN A 186 -13.76 10.74 -12.39
C ASN A 186 -12.82 9.57 -12.10
N ILE A 187 -12.85 8.58 -12.99
CA ILE A 187 -12.08 7.35 -12.84
C ILE A 187 -10.68 7.44 -13.44
N ASP A 188 -10.39 8.44 -14.28
CA ASP A 188 -9.15 8.51 -15.06
C ASP A 188 -7.91 8.58 -14.14
N ASP A 189 -7.97 9.40 -13.09
CA ASP A 189 -6.91 9.49 -12.09
C ASP A 189 -6.70 8.15 -11.36
N ALA A 190 -7.77 7.42 -11.07
CA ALA A 190 -7.71 6.12 -10.41
C ALA A 190 -7.11 5.05 -11.33
N ILE A 191 -7.50 5.03 -12.61
CA ILE A 191 -6.92 4.14 -13.63
C ILE A 191 -5.43 4.42 -13.79
N ALA A 192 -5.02 5.70 -13.84
CA ALA A 192 -3.61 6.06 -13.91
C ALA A 192 -2.80 5.55 -12.70
N GLN A 193 -3.40 5.53 -11.50
CA GLN A 193 -2.74 4.91 -10.34
C GLN A 193 -2.65 3.39 -10.46
N PHE A 194 -3.66 2.72 -11.02
CA PHE A 194 -3.58 1.28 -11.29
C PHE A 194 -2.51 0.96 -12.33
N ASP A 195 -2.41 1.74 -13.41
CA ASP A 195 -1.36 1.57 -14.42
C ASP A 195 0.04 1.70 -13.81
N LYS A 196 0.25 2.70 -12.95
CA LYS A 196 1.52 2.85 -12.22
C LYS A 196 1.78 1.68 -11.29
N ALA A 197 0.76 1.17 -10.61
CA ALA A 197 0.90 -0.02 -9.77
C ALA A 197 1.29 -1.26 -10.60
N ILE A 198 0.69 -1.45 -11.78
CA ILE A 198 1.00 -2.54 -12.71
C ILE A 198 2.45 -2.43 -13.20
N GLU A 199 2.84 -1.27 -13.73
CA GLU A 199 4.19 -1.00 -14.26
C GLU A 199 5.27 -1.35 -13.23
N ILE A 200 5.13 -0.84 -12.01
CA ILE A 200 6.09 -1.05 -10.93
C ILE A 200 6.05 -2.52 -10.46
N ALA A 201 4.86 -3.10 -10.28
CA ALA A 201 4.72 -4.46 -9.80
C ALA A 201 5.32 -5.47 -10.79
N GLU A 202 5.09 -5.32 -12.09
CA GLU A 202 5.66 -6.19 -13.12
C GLU A 202 7.19 -6.06 -13.16
N LYS A 203 7.71 -4.84 -13.10
CA LYS A 203 9.16 -4.59 -13.03
C LYS A 203 9.83 -5.25 -11.81
N LEU A 204 9.11 -5.37 -10.70
CA LEU A 204 9.60 -5.97 -9.45
C LEU A 204 9.26 -7.46 -9.30
N GLY A 205 8.49 -8.05 -10.23
CA GLY A 205 7.98 -9.42 -10.09
C GLY A 205 6.90 -9.59 -9.00
N GLU A 206 6.23 -8.52 -8.59
CA GLU A 206 5.12 -8.54 -7.62
C GLU A 206 3.77 -8.91 -8.28
N ASN A 207 3.69 -10.11 -8.86
CA ASN A 207 2.54 -10.55 -9.66
C ASN A 207 1.17 -10.32 -8.98
N GLY A 208 1.05 -10.60 -7.67
CA GLY A 208 -0.21 -10.40 -6.95
C GLY A 208 -0.65 -8.94 -6.77
N THR A 209 0.27 -7.97 -6.85
CA THR A 209 -0.11 -6.54 -6.89
C THR A 209 -0.56 -6.16 -8.30
N ALA A 210 0.17 -6.61 -9.33
CA ALA A 210 -0.19 -6.36 -10.74
C ALA A 210 -1.57 -6.93 -11.08
N THR A 211 -1.85 -8.19 -10.71
CA THR A 211 -3.15 -8.84 -10.96
C THR A 211 -4.31 -8.05 -10.35
N ARG A 212 -4.23 -7.70 -9.06
CA ARG A 212 -5.29 -6.94 -8.38
C ARG A 212 -5.51 -5.55 -8.97
N ALA A 213 -4.43 -4.91 -9.44
CA ALA A 213 -4.53 -3.62 -10.11
C ALA A 213 -5.20 -3.74 -11.49
N LYS A 214 -4.86 -4.77 -12.28
CA LYS A 214 -5.53 -5.08 -13.56
C LYS A 214 -7.02 -5.37 -13.36
N GLU A 215 -7.36 -6.23 -12.41
CA GLU A 215 -8.75 -6.54 -12.03
C GLU A 215 -9.51 -5.28 -11.61
N SER A 216 -8.92 -4.46 -10.73
CA SER A 216 -9.58 -3.23 -10.25
C SER A 216 -9.78 -2.18 -11.35
N ALA A 217 -8.83 -2.06 -12.29
CA ALA A 217 -8.96 -1.18 -13.45
C ALA A 217 -10.04 -1.69 -14.40
N HIS A 218 -9.99 -2.98 -14.76
CA HIS A 218 -11.00 -3.67 -15.54
C HIS A 218 -12.40 -3.47 -14.97
N ASP A 219 -12.61 -3.83 -13.71
CA ASP A 219 -13.92 -3.81 -13.07
C ASP A 219 -14.48 -2.40 -12.98
N GLN A 220 -13.61 -1.39 -12.77
CA GLN A 220 -14.03 0.00 -12.74
C GLN A 220 -14.49 0.49 -14.12
N LEU A 221 -13.78 0.11 -15.17
CA LEU A 221 -14.12 0.47 -16.54
C LEU A 221 -15.42 -0.22 -16.99
N VAL A 222 -15.61 -1.49 -16.64
CA VAL A 222 -16.87 -2.22 -16.91
C VAL A 222 -18.03 -1.60 -16.14
N TYR A 223 -17.84 -1.30 -14.86
CA TYR A 223 -18.86 -0.63 -14.05
C TYR A 223 -19.27 0.71 -14.64
N GLN A 224 -18.29 1.57 -14.98
CA GLN A 224 -18.58 2.87 -15.56
C GLN A 224 -19.20 2.76 -16.97
N GLY A 225 -18.76 1.79 -17.78
CA GLY A 225 -19.38 1.48 -19.07
C GLY A 225 -20.86 1.09 -18.92
N ALA A 226 -21.21 0.28 -17.92
CA ALA A 226 -22.60 -0.07 -17.63
C ALA A 226 -23.43 1.15 -17.15
N GLN A 227 -22.84 2.03 -16.34
CA GLN A 227 -23.47 3.30 -15.96
C GLN A 227 -23.71 4.19 -17.18
N ASP A 228 -22.76 4.25 -18.11
CA ASP A 228 -22.88 5.05 -19.32
C ASP A 228 -23.96 4.52 -20.25
N ILE A 229 -24.08 3.19 -20.41
CA ILE A 229 -25.20 2.57 -21.14
C ILE A 229 -26.54 2.99 -20.52
N SER A 230 -26.65 2.92 -19.19
CA SER A 230 -27.87 3.31 -18.48
C SER A 230 -28.22 4.80 -18.64
N ASN A 231 -27.22 5.64 -18.88
CA ASN A 231 -27.36 7.07 -19.14
C ASN A 231 -27.38 7.40 -20.65
N GLU A 232 -27.55 6.39 -21.52
CA GLU A 232 -27.58 6.52 -22.98
C GLU A 232 -26.30 7.09 -23.62
N ASN A 233 -25.19 7.11 -22.87
CA ASN A 233 -23.88 7.57 -23.32
C ASN A 233 -23.11 6.43 -24.02
N PHE A 234 -23.72 5.83 -25.04
CA PHE A 234 -23.23 4.57 -25.62
C PHE A 234 -21.83 4.65 -26.23
N GLU A 235 -21.47 5.76 -26.88
CA GLU A 235 -20.13 5.94 -27.44
C GLU A 235 -19.05 6.05 -26.36
N ARG A 236 -19.36 6.65 -25.20
CA ARG A 236 -18.42 6.65 -24.08
C ARG A 236 -18.31 5.25 -23.49
N ALA A 237 -19.44 4.53 -23.36
CA ALA A 237 -19.45 3.17 -22.87
C ALA A 237 -18.57 2.23 -23.72
N THR A 238 -18.68 2.26 -25.05
CA THR A 238 -17.86 1.42 -25.94
C THR A 238 -16.37 1.73 -25.78
N ASN A 239 -15.98 2.99 -25.63
CA ASN A 239 -14.60 3.39 -25.39
C ASN A 239 -14.07 2.84 -24.05
N LEU A 240 -14.84 2.95 -22.97
CA LEU A 240 -14.45 2.43 -21.66
C LEU A 240 -14.33 0.91 -21.65
N LEU A 241 -15.27 0.21 -22.27
CA LEU A 241 -15.27 -1.25 -22.32
C LEU A 241 -14.12 -1.81 -23.18
N ASN A 242 -13.78 -1.13 -24.28
CA ASN A 242 -12.58 -1.46 -25.06
C ASN A 242 -11.29 -1.21 -24.26
N GLN A 243 -11.26 -0.20 -23.40
CA GLN A 243 -10.15 -0.02 -22.45
C GLN A 243 -10.12 -1.14 -21.42
N ALA A 244 -11.26 -1.59 -20.90
CA ALA A 244 -11.32 -2.71 -19.95
C ALA A 244 -10.68 -3.98 -20.53
N LEU A 245 -10.92 -4.27 -21.81
CA LEU A 245 -10.33 -5.41 -22.52
C LEU A 245 -8.80 -5.34 -22.68
N LYS A 246 -8.16 -4.19 -22.46
CA LYS A 246 -6.70 -4.09 -22.38
C LYS A 246 -6.14 -4.69 -21.09
N TYR A 247 -6.94 -4.70 -20.02
CA TYR A 247 -6.58 -5.28 -18.73
C TYR A 247 -6.95 -6.77 -18.65
N ASP A 248 -8.09 -7.14 -19.23
CA ASP A 248 -8.54 -8.53 -19.39
C ASP A 248 -9.21 -8.74 -20.76
N SER A 249 -8.44 -9.27 -21.72
CA SER A 249 -8.92 -9.54 -23.08
C SER A 249 -9.92 -10.69 -23.18
N THR A 250 -10.12 -11.42 -22.09
CA THR A 250 -10.99 -12.61 -22.00
C THR A 250 -12.22 -12.37 -21.13
N SER A 251 -12.57 -11.11 -20.86
CA SER A 251 -13.70 -10.74 -20.00
C SER A 251 -15.05 -10.93 -20.70
N PRO A 252 -15.86 -11.94 -20.33
CA PRO A 252 -17.19 -12.11 -20.90
C PRO A 252 -18.11 -10.93 -20.57
N ASP A 253 -17.95 -10.31 -19.40
CA ASP A 253 -18.74 -9.14 -18.99
C ASP A 253 -18.46 -7.89 -19.83
N ALA A 254 -17.19 -7.63 -20.16
CA ALA A 254 -16.85 -6.50 -21.03
C ALA A 254 -17.42 -6.70 -22.45
N TYR A 255 -17.31 -7.91 -23.01
CA TYR A 255 -17.89 -8.23 -24.31
C TYR A 255 -19.42 -8.19 -24.32
N PHE A 256 -20.08 -8.65 -23.25
CA PHE A 256 -21.52 -8.52 -23.06
C PHE A 256 -21.97 -7.05 -23.09
N ARG A 257 -21.33 -6.19 -22.28
CA ARG A 257 -21.65 -4.76 -22.24
C ARG A 257 -21.35 -4.05 -23.57
N LEU A 258 -20.32 -4.49 -24.30
CA LEU A 258 -20.04 -3.97 -25.65
C LEU A 258 -21.16 -4.34 -26.61
N ALA A 259 -21.69 -5.57 -26.53
CA ALA A 259 -22.81 -5.98 -27.36
C ALA A 259 -24.06 -5.13 -27.07
N GLU A 260 -24.39 -4.94 -25.79
CA GLU A 260 -25.49 -4.08 -25.33
C GLU A 260 -25.34 -2.64 -25.82
N ALA A 261 -24.16 -2.02 -25.67
CA ALA A 261 -23.90 -0.67 -26.14
C ALA A 261 -24.02 -0.56 -27.68
N HIS A 262 -23.50 -1.54 -28.42
CA HIS A 262 -23.59 -1.54 -29.88
C HIS A 262 -25.02 -1.79 -30.39
N ASN A 263 -25.83 -2.60 -29.70
CA ASN A 263 -27.26 -2.76 -30.02
C ASN A 263 -27.99 -1.42 -29.89
N ASN A 264 -27.74 -0.68 -28.81
CA ASN A 264 -28.34 0.65 -28.63
C ASN A 264 -27.88 1.67 -29.68
N LEU A 265 -26.64 1.55 -30.16
CA LEU A 265 -26.11 2.33 -31.29
C LEU A 265 -26.58 1.84 -32.67
N GLN A 266 -27.39 0.78 -32.73
CA GLN A 266 -27.80 0.11 -33.97
C GLN A 266 -26.63 -0.44 -34.82
N ASN A 267 -25.48 -0.65 -34.18
CA ASN A 267 -24.28 -1.25 -34.77
C ASN A 267 -24.37 -2.77 -34.69
N TRP A 268 -25.41 -3.35 -35.30
CA TRP A 268 -25.83 -4.74 -35.09
C TRP A 268 -24.73 -5.78 -35.37
N GLN A 269 -23.92 -5.57 -36.40
CA GLN A 269 -22.83 -6.49 -36.72
C GLN A 269 -21.76 -6.51 -35.62
N GLN A 270 -21.42 -5.35 -35.06
CA GLN A 270 -20.47 -5.25 -33.94
C GLN A 270 -21.08 -5.86 -32.67
N ALA A 271 -22.37 -5.64 -32.42
CA ALA A 271 -23.07 -6.23 -31.29
C ALA A 271 -23.04 -7.77 -31.34
N ALA A 272 -23.38 -8.36 -32.49
CA ALA A 272 -23.32 -9.80 -32.70
C ALA A 272 -21.90 -10.37 -32.53
N ASN A 273 -20.88 -9.67 -33.05
CA ASN A 273 -19.48 -10.09 -32.92
C ASN A 273 -19.01 -10.08 -31.46
N ASN A 274 -19.33 -9.03 -30.70
CA ASN A 274 -18.98 -8.93 -29.29
C ASN A 274 -19.74 -9.96 -28.45
N ALA A 275 -21.04 -10.18 -28.69
CA ALA A 275 -21.81 -11.18 -27.96
C ALA A 275 -21.25 -12.61 -28.19
N LYS A 276 -20.85 -12.95 -29.42
CA LYS A 276 -20.19 -14.23 -29.72
C LYS A 276 -18.87 -14.39 -28.94
N LYS A 277 -18.00 -13.38 -28.95
CA LYS A 277 -16.77 -13.40 -28.15
C LYS A 277 -17.06 -13.55 -26.65
N GLY A 278 -18.09 -12.87 -26.15
CA GLY A 278 -18.54 -13.03 -24.77
C GLY A 278 -18.94 -14.48 -24.45
N LEU A 279 -19.68 -15.14 -25.35
CA LEU A 279 -20.04 -16.55 -25.20
C LEU A 279 -18.85 -17.51 -25.27
N ASP A 280 -17.83 -17.20 -26.07
CA ASP A 280 -16.60 -18.00 -26.16
C ASP A 280 -15.83 -18.02 -24.83
N TYR A 281 -15.86 -16.92 -24.08
CA TYR A 281 -15.18 -16.79 -22.78
C TYR A 281 -16.07 -17.11 -21.57
N GLU A 282 -17.39 -17.11 -21.73
CA GLU A 282 -18.33 -17.40 -20.65
C GLU A 282 -18.31 -18.89 -20.27
N LYS A 283 -17.83 -19.15 -19.04
CA LYS A 283 -17.71 -20.50 -18.47
C LYS A 283 -18.89 -20.89 -17.59
N GLY A 284 -19.78 -19.94 -17.29
CA GLY A 284 -21.01 -20.15 -16.55
C GLY A 284 -22.02 -21.04 -17.27
N GLY A 285 -23.10 -21.34 -16.56
CA GLY A 285 -24.20 -22.14 -17.06
C GLY A 285 -25.14 -21.36 -17.97
N LYS A 286 -26.33 -21.93 -18.20
CA LYS A 286 -27.34 -21.32 -19.07
C LYS A 286 -27.81 -19.95 -18.55
N THR A 287 -27.90 -19.80 -17.23
CA THR A 287 -28.33 -18.54 -16.59
C THR A 287 -27.32 -17.41 -16.84
N GLU A 288 -26.02 -17.67 -16.72
CA GLU A 288 -24.97 -16.67 -16.93
C GLU A 288 -24.87 -16.28 -18.42
N LYS A 289 -25.02 -17.26 -19.31
CA LYS A 289 -25.02 -17.05 -20.77
C LYS A 289 -26.27 -16.33 -21.28
N ALA A 290 -27.38 -16.38 -20.55
CA ALA A 290 -28.66 -15.84 -21.00
C ALA A 290 -28.61 -14.36 -21.39
N LYS A 291 -27.92 -13.53 -20.59
CA LYS A 291 -27.73 -12.10 -20.88
C LYS A 291 -27.02 -11.87 -22.22
N ILE A 292 -26.02 -12.69 -22.53
CA ILE A 292 -25.20 -12.56 -23.74
C ILE A 292 -25.98 -13.04 -24.95
N TYR A 293 -26.73 -14.14 -24.81
CA TYR A 293 -27.64 -14.60 -25.85
C TYR A 293 -28.76 -13.61 -26.15
N PHE A 294 -29.27 -12.89 -25.14
CA PHE A 294 -30.28 -11.86 -25.34
C PHE A 294 -29.76 -10.72 -26.23
N GLU A 295 -28.54 -10.25 -25.96
CA GLU A 295 -27.89 -9.24 -26.79
C GLU A 295 -27.58 -9.75 -28.20
N LEU A 296 -27.13 -11.01 -28.33
CA LEU A 296 -26.90 -11.64 -29.64
C LEU A 296 -28.20 -11.73 -30.46
N ALA A 297 -29.31 -12.10 -29.81
CA ALA A 297 -30.61 -12.21 -30.45
C ALA A 297 -31.13 -10.85 -30.92
N THR A 298 -30.96 -9.82 -30.09
CA THR A 298 -31.29 -8.43 -30.42
C THR A 298 -30.49 -7.95 -31.63
N ALA A 299 -29.19 -8.25 -31.68
CA ALA A 299 -28.34 -7.94 -32.81
C ALA A 299 -28.81 -8.65 -34.10
N TYR A 300 -29.14 -9.95 -34.02
CA TYR A 300 -29.68 -10.68 -35.17
C TYR A 300 -31.04 -10.17 -35.64
N LYS A 301 -31.92 -9.77 -34.72
CA LYS A 301 -33.19 -9.10 -35.05
C LYS A 301 -32.92 -7.82 -35.84
N GLY A 302 -32.00 -6.98 -35.38
CA GLY A 302 -31.59 -5.75 -36.07
C GLY A 302 -30.96 -5.98 -37.45
N LEU A 303 -30.27 -7.11 -37.65
CA LEU A 303 -29.73 -7.54 -38.95
C LEU A 303 -30.79 -8.16 -39.89
N GLY A 304 -32.05 -8.32 -39.44
CA GLY A 304 -33.09 -9.02 -40.20
C GLY A 304 -32.91 -10.54 -40.26
N GLN A 305 -32.02 -11.12 -39.45
CA GLN A 305 -31.75 -12.55 -39.40
C GLN A 305 -32.71 -13.26 -38.44
N LYS A 306 -33.98 -13.37 -38.85
CA LYS A 306 -35.08 -13.88 -38.00
C LYS A 306 -34.78 -15.24 -37.35
N GLU A 307 -34.34 -16.23 -38.13
CA GLU A 307 -34.07 -17.59 -37.62
C GLU A 307 -32.97 -17.60 -36.55
N ASN A 308 -31.88 -16.88 -36.81
CA ASN A 308 -30.77 -16.73 -35.85
C ASN A 308 -31.23 -16.00 -34.58
N ALA A 309 -32.06 -14.97 -34.73
CA ALA A 309 -32.64 -14.25 -33.59
C ALA A 309 -33.54 -15.15 -32.74
N CYS A 310 -34.42 -15.95 -33.35
CA CYS A 310 -35.27 -16.92 -32.66
C CYS A 310 -34.44 -17.96 -31.88
N SER A 311 -33.39 -18.52 -32.51
CA SER A 311 -32.50 -19.48 -31.86
C SER A 311 -31.76 -18.85 -30.66
N ALA A 312 -31.25 -17.63 -30.82
CA ALA A 312 -30.56 -16.93 -29.74
C ALA A 312 -31.51 -16.54 -28.59
N PHE A 313 -32.74 -16.07 -28.87
CA PHE A 313 -33.72 -15.79 -27.81
C PHE A 313 -34.15 -17.05 -27.06
N SER A 314 -34.28 -18.19 -27.74
CA SER A 314 -34.52 -19.49 -27.08
C SER A 314 -33.40 -19.83 -26.09
N ASN A 315 -32.14 -19.63 -26.48
CA ASN A 315 -30.99 -19.79 -25.58
C ASN A 315 -30.93 -18.74 -24.46
N ALA A 316 -31.52 -17.56 -24.67
CA ALA A 316 -31.62 -16.50 -23.67
C ALA A 316 -32.76 -16.73 -22.65
N ALA A 317 -33.65 -17.71 -22.87
CA ALA A 317 -34.89 -17.89 -22.11
C ALA A 317 -34.69 -18.52 -20.71
N TYR A 318 -33.75 -17.99 -19.92
CA TYR A 318 -33.40 -18.43 -18.57
C TYR A 318 -33.31 -17.25 -17.59
N GLY A 319 -33.60 -17.52 -16.31
CA GLY A 319 -33.49 -16.52 -15.25
C GLY A 319 -34.30 -15.24 -15.52
N SER A 320 -33.69 -14.07 -15.31
CA SER A 320 -34.31 -12.76 -15.54
C SER A 320 -34.59 -12.45 -17.03
N PHE A 321 -33.97 -13.19 -17.95
CA PHE A 321 -34.12 -12.98 -19.40
C PHE A 321 -35.20 -13.88 -20.01
N LYS A 322 -35.77 -14.81 -19.24
CA LYS A 322 -36.81 -15.73 -19.71
C LYS A 322 -38.02 -15.01 -20.31
N SER A 323 -38.76 -14.26 -19.49
CA SER A 323 -39.98 -13.60 -19.94
C SER A 323 -39.74 -12.58 -21.06
N PRO A 324 -38.69 -11.72 -21.01
CA PRO A 324 -38.39 -10.83 -22.12
C PRO A 324 -38.06 -11.58 -23.43
N ALA A 325 -37.31 -12.67 -23.38
CA ALA A 325 -36.96 -13.44 -24.57
C ALA A 325 -38.17 -14.16 -25.18
N GLU A 326 -39.00 -14.79 -24.34
CA GLU A 326 -40.25 -15.43 -24.78
C GLU A 326 -41.18 -14.41 -25.46
N HIS A 327 -41.32 -13.22 -24.88
CA HIS A 327 -42.09 -12.13 -25.50
C HIS A 327 -41.56 -11.75 -26.89
N GLN A 328 -40.24 -11.61 -27.05
CA GLN A 328 -39.64 -11.31 -28.35
C GLN A 328 -39.90 -12.43 -29.38
N MET A 329 -39.86 -13.69 -28.96
CA MET A 329 -40.11 -14.81 -29.86
C MET A 329 -41.59 -14.89 -30.29
N GLU A 330 -42.52 -14.75 -29.35
CA GLU A 330 -43.95 -14.95 -29.60
C GLU A 330 -44.58 -13.78 -30.36
N TYR A 331 -44.33 -12.55 -29.90
CA TYR A 331 -45.09 -11.39 -30.38
C TYR A 331 -44.36 -10.57 -31.44
N GLU A 332 -43.03 -10.49 -31.35
CA GLU A 332 -42.22 -9.62 -32.22
C GLU A 332 -41.73 -10.37 -33.46
N LEU A 333 -41.08 -11.52 -33.26
CA LEU A 333 -40.51 -12.31 -34.35
C LEU A 333 -41.48 -13.34 -34.92
N LYS A 334 -42.47 -13.80 -34.14
CA LYS A 334 -43.33 -14.94 -34.47
C LYS A 334 -42.47 -16.14 -34.86
N CYS A 335 -41.60 -16.54 -33.94
CA CYS A 335 -40.77 -17.73 -34.09
C CYS A 335 -41.66 -18.96 -34.14
N GLU A 336 -41.33 -19.92 -35.00
CA GLU A 336 -42.01 -21.20 -34.99
C GLU A 336 -41.73 -21.87 -33.64
N SER A 337 -42.79 -22.33 -32.96
CA SER A 337 -42.63 -23.11 -31.74
C SER A 337 -41.77 -24.31 -32.07
N ALA A 338 -40.63 -24.45 -31.40
CA ALA A 338 -39.83 -25.67 -31.44
C ALA A 338 -40.68 -26.79 -30.85
N THR A 339 -41.49 -27.43 -31.69
CA THR A 339 -42.19 -28.66 -31.36
C THR A 339 -41.15 -29.76 -31.28
N ASN A 340 -41.01 -30.28 -30.05
CA ASN A 340 -40.30 -31.48 -29.58
C ASN A 340 -38.88 -31.30 -29.05
#